data_AF-A0A1H3A6E3-F1
#
_entry.id   AF-A0A1H3A6E3-F1
#
_cell.length_a   1.000
_cell.length_b   1.000
_cell.length_c   1.000
_cell.angle_alpha   90.00
_cell.angle_beta   90.00
_cell.angle_gamma   90.00
#
_symmetry.space_group_name_H-M   'P 1'
#
loop_
_entity.id
_entity.type
_entity.pdbx_description
1 polymer ?
#
loop_
_entity_poly.entity_id
_entity_poly.type
_entity_poly.pdbx_seq_one_letter_code
_entity_poly.pdbx_strand_id
1 'polypeptide(L)'
;MSEQQPDAVVRHLNPAHGVEPWAREFAEAIEIPGGARQLVLSGVGPAIIDASAAPGSVAAYGDTAAQTRSVIEQIAATLQRHGYALGDLISMQALLVGDPALDGAADFEGFSAVYNRYFGTAEQPRVPTRTRAQVIRLVPPGWLVEITAIAVKG
;
A
#
# COMPACT_ATOMS: atom_id res chain seq x y z
N MET A 1 38.47 14.90 8.68
CA MET A 1 37.07 15.22 8.38
C MET A 1 36.49 14.02 7.67
N SER A 2 35.74 13.18 8.39
CA SER A 2 34.99 12.08 7.79
C SER A 2 33.81 12.67 7.01
N GLU A 3 33.69 12.36 5.72
CA GLU A 3 32.47 12.61 4.96
C GLU A 3 31.31 11.94 5.70
N GLN A 4 30.39 12.73 6.24
CA GLN A 4 29.10 12.22 6.68
C GLN A 4 28.39 11.74 5.41
N GLN A 5 28.19 10.42 5.28
CA GLN A 5 27.20 9.90 4.36
C GLN A 5 25.87 10.64 4.65
N PRO A 6 25.15 11.11 3.61
CA PRO A 6 23.87 11.74 3.83
C PRO A 6 23.00 10.78 4.64
N ASP A 7 22.47 11.30 5.73
CA ASP A 7 21.60 10.64 6.70
C ASP A 7 20.45 10.00 5.88
N ALA A 8 20.51 8.68 5.67
CA ALA A 8 19.67 7.98 4.69
C ALA A 8 18.57 7.17 5.39
N VAL A 9 17.45 6.94 4.69
CA VAL A 9 16.37 6.08 5.19
C VAL A 9 16.87 4.63 5.26
N VAL A 10 16.99 4.08 6.46
CA VAL A 10 17.41 2.70 6.69
C VAL A 10 16.18 1.80 6.82
N ARG A 11 16.14 0.70 6.07
CA ARG A 11 15.07 -0.29 6.14
C ARG A 11 15.61 -1.57 6.74
N HIS A 12 15.04 -1.98 7.87
CA HIS A 12 15.30 -3.25 8.51
C HIS A 12 14.27 -4.25 8.02
N LEU A 13 14.72 -5.27 7.29
CA LEU A 13 13.85 -6.34 6.82
C LEU A 13 13.69 -7.37 7.93
N ASN A 14 12.52 -7.99 8.00
CA ASN A 14 12.27 -9.06 8.96
C ASN A 14 13.32 -10.19 8.77
N PRO A 15 13.85 -10.81 9.85
CA PRO A 15 14.80 -11.92 9.71
C PRO A 15 14.28 -13.08 8.85
N ALA A 16 12.96 -13.26 8.78
CA ALA A 16 12.30 -14.26 7.95
C ALA A 16 12.15 -13.84 6.46
N HIS A 17 12.56 -12.64 6.07
CA HIS A 17 12.37 -12.09 4.71
C HIS A 17 12.91 -13.00 3.59
N GLY A 18 13.99 -13.75 3.86
CA GLY A 18 14.58 -14.68 2.90
C GLY A 18 14.02 -16.11 2.92
N VAL A 19 13.14 -16.43 3.87
CA VAL A 19 12.67 -17.80 4.13
C VAL A 19 11.16 -17.95 4.12
N GLU A 20 10.43 -16.89 4.47
CA GLU A 20 8.97 -16.89 4.60
C GLU A 20 8.31 -15.98 3.55
N PRO A 21 7.39 -16.50 2.71
CA PRO A 21 6.76 -15.71 1.66
C PRO A 21 6.00 -14.47 2.13
N TRP A 22 5.48 -14.47 3.35
CA TRP A 22 4.74 -13.34 3.92
C TRP A 22 5.67 -12.23 4.45
N ALA A 23 6.88 -12.59 4.87
CA ALA A 23 7.85 -11.67 5.48
C ALA A 23 8.53 -10.74 4.47
N ARG A 24 8.43 -11.07 3.17
CA ARG A 24 8.95 -10.23 2.08
C ARG A 24 8.09 -9.02 1.75
N GLU A 25 6.87 -8.95 2.29
CA GLU A 25 5.90 -7.93 1.88
C GLU A 25 6.01 -6.63 2.69
N PHE A 26 6.83 -6.59 3.74
CA PHE A 26 6.98 -5.43 4.61
C PHE A 26 8.35 -5.36 5.27
N ALA A 27 8.78 -4.16 5.61
CA ALA A 27 9.93 -3.95 6.49
C ALA A 27 9.52 -4.21 7.95
N GLU A 28 10.42 -4.78 8.73
CA GLU A 28 10.28 -4.90 10.18
C GLU A 28 10.28 -3.51 10.84
N ALA A 29 11.23 -2.67 10.44
CA ALA A 29 11.34 -1.30 10.91
C ALA A 29 11.97 -0.40 9.83
N ILE A 30 11.69 0.90 9.90
CA ILE A 30 12.32 1.90 9.02
C ILE A 30 12.76 3.07 9.88
N GLU A 31 14.05 3.40 9.82
CA GLU A 31 14.61 4.60 10.45
C GLU A 31 14.58 5.76 9.46
N ILE A 32 14.11 6.91 9.94
CA ILE A 32 13.97 8.12 9.16
C ILE A 32 15.04 9.12 9.66
N PRO A 33 15.93 9.58 8.78
CA PRO A 33 16.99 10.50 9.16
C PRO A 33 16.45 11.89 9.54
N GLY A 34 17.26 12.63 10.28
CA GLY A 34 16.94 14.01 10.65
C GLY A 34 16.81 14.89 9.41
N GLY A 35 15.72 15.66 9.31
CA GLY A 35 15.50 16.59 8.20
C GLY A 35 14.88 15.98 6.93
N ALA A 36 14.52 14.69 6.93
CA ALA A 36 13.78 14.09 5.82
C ALA A 36 12.43 14.80 5.60
N ARG A 37 12.10 15.10 4.35
CA ARG A 37 10.79 15.66 3.99
C ARG A 37 9.74 14.56 3.96
N GLN A 38 8.69 14.73 4.74
CA GLN A 38 7.57 13.78 4.81
C GLN A 38 6.41 14.24 3.93
N LEU A 39 5.77 13.28 3.27
CA LEU A 39 4.48 13.45 2.61
C LEU A 39 3.51 12.45 3.24
N VAL A 40 2.47 12.97 3.88
CA VAL A 40 1.42 12.16 4.53
C VAL A 40 0.20 12.17 3.64
N LEU A 41 -0.26 11.00 3.22
CA LEU A 41 -1.43 10.86 2.36
C LEU A 41 -2.66 10.57 3.22
N SER A 42 -3.82 11.08 2.81
CA SER A 42 -5.11 10.62 3.31
C SER A 42 -5.38 9.16 2.86
N GLY A 43 -6.41 8.53 3.42
CA GLY A 43 -6.91 7.25 2.94
C GLY A 43 -7.33 7.34 1.47
N VAL A 44 -6.83 6.43 0.65
CA VAL A 44 -7.11 6.32 -0.78
C VAL A 44 -7.95 5.06 -1.01
N GLY A 45 -9.12 5.25 -1.62
CA GLY A 45 -9.99 4.14 -2.05
C GLY A 45 -10.01 3.95 -3.57
N PRO A 46 -10.71 2.91 -4.04
CA PRO A 46 -10.79 2.57 -5.45
C PRO A 46 -11.52 3.62 -6.28
N ALA A 47 -11.09 3.77 -7.53
CA ALA A 47 -11.85 4.50 -8.55
C ALA A 47 -12.99 3.63 -9.09
N ILE A 48 -14.04 4.28 -9.60
CA ILE A 48 -15.12 3.62 -10.34
C ILE A 48 -14.55 3.11 -11.66
N ILE A 49 -14.74 1.82 -11.95
CA ILE A 49 -14.33 1.18 -13.21
C ILE A 49 -15.54 0.81 -14.10
N ASP A 50 -16.72 0.70 -13.51
CA ASP A 50 -17.98 0.47 -14.21
C ASP A 50 -19.06 1.45 -13.71
N ALA A 51 -19.27 2.52 -14.46
CA ALA A 51 -20.30 3.51 -14.15
C ALA A 51 -21.73 3.04 -14.47
N SER A 52 -21.90 1.90 -15.15
CA SER A 52 -23.21 1.31 -15.46
C SER A 52 -23.71 0.37 -14.37
N ALA A 53 -22.81 -0.13 -13.52
CA ALA A 53 -23.16 -0.91 -12.34
C ALA A 53 -23.95 -0.07 -11.32
N ALA A 54 -24.68 -0.75 -10.43
CA ALA A 54 -25.42 -0.09 -9.37
C ALA A 54 -24.47 0.79 -8.52
N PRO A 55 -24.78 2.08 -8.29
CA PRO A 55 -23.91 2.96 -7.50
C PRO A 55 -23.60 2.39 -6.11
N GLY A 56 -22.31 2.36 -5.75
CA GLY A 56 -21.89 1.81 -4.47
C GLY A 56 -21.89 0.28 -4.38
N SER A 57 -22.12 -0.45 -5.47
CA SER A 57 -21.92 -1.90 -5.52
C SER A 57 -20.44 -2.23 -5.68
N VAL A 58 -20.01 -3.44 -5.25
CA VAL A 58 -18.66 -3.95 -5.52
C VAL A 58 -18.37 -3.94 -7.03
N ALA A 59 -19.35 -4.29 -7.86
CA ALA A 59 -19.21 -4.30 -9.32
C ALA A 59 -18.80 -2.93 -9.91
N ALA A 60 -19.19 -1.82 -9.30
CA ALA A 60 -18.79 -0.49 -9.75
C ALA A 60 -17.29 -0.22 -9.62
N TYR A 61 -16.60 -0.93 -8.70
CA TYR A 61 -15.19 -0.74 -8.38
C TYR A 61 -14.32 -1.97 -8.75
N GLY A 62 -14.93 -3.14 -8.92
CA GLY A 62 -14.28 -4.43 -9.14
C GLY A 62 -14.00 -5.22 -7.86
N ASP A 63 -13.40 -6.40 -8.03
CA ASP A 63 -12.95 -7.25 -6.92
C ASP A 63 -11.79 -6.61 -6.13
N THR A 64 -11.37 -7.25 -5.03
CA THR A 64 -10.28 -6.74 -4.18
C THR A 64 -8.99 -6.49 -4.96
N ALA A 65 -8.66 -7.30 -5.96
CA ALA A 65 -7.48 -7.12 -6.79
C ALA A 65 -7.58 -5.87 -7.69
N ALA A 66 -8.73 -5.68 -8.37
CA ALA A 66 -8.99 -4.51 -9.20
C ALA A 66 -8.96 -3.22 -8.37
N GLN A 67 -9.58 -3.25 -7.19
CA GLN A 67 -9.58 -2.13 -6.26
C GLN A 67 -8.17 -1.83 -5.74
N THR A 68 -7.41 -2.85 -5.30
CA THR A 68 -6.02 -2.69 -4.83
C THR A 68 -5.15 -2.04 -5.90
N ARG A 69 -5.26 -2.48 -7.16
CA ARG A 69 -4.53 -1.90 -8.28
C ARG A 69 -4.86 -0.42 -8.46
N SER A 70 -6.16 -0.10 -8.51
CA SER A 70 -6.64 1.28 -8.62
C SER A 70 -6.12 2.17 -7.51
N VAL A 71 -6.13 1.70 -6.26
CA VAL A 71 -5.64 2.44 -5.09
C VAL A 71 -4.14 2.69 -5.18
N ILE A 72 -3.32 1.68 -5.49
CA ILE A 72 -1.87 1.82 -5.59
C ILE A 72 -1.48 2.77 -6.74
N GLU A 73 -2.16 2.69 -7.89
CA GLU A 73 -1.92 3.59 -9.01
C GLU A 73 -2.28 5.05 -8.68
N GLN A 74 -3.37 5.29 -7.95
CA GLN A 74 -3.74 6.62 -7.45
C GLN A 74 -2.73 7.16 -6.43
N ILE A 75 -2.21 6.31 -5.53
CA ILE A 75 -1.13 6.65 -4.62
C ILE A 75 0.13 7.02 -5.43
N ALA A 76 0.53 6.20 -6.39
CA ALA A 76 1.69 6.45 -7.24
C ALA A 76 1.58 7.81 -7.96
N ALA A 77 0.43 8.09 -8.57
CA ALA A 77 0.17 9.37 -9.23
C ALA A 77 0.24 10.56 -8.25
N THR A 78 -0.25 10.39 -7.03
CA THR A 78 -0.17 11.41 -5.97
C THR A 78 1.27 11.66 -5.56
N LEU A 79 2.05 10.61 -5.30
CA LEU A 79 3.47 10.72 -4.99
C LEU A 79 4.22 11.46 -6.10
N GLN A 80 3.99 11.08 -7.36
CA GLN A 80 4.64 11.68 -8.53
C GLN A 80 4.39 13.19 -8.64
N ARG A 81 3.14 13.65 -8.41
CA ARG A 81 2.80 15.09 -8.42
C ARG A 81 3.58 15.89 -7.36
N HIS A 82 4.01 15.23 -6.29
CA HIS A 82 4.79 15.84 -5.20
C HIS A 82 6.28 15.51 -5.27
N GLY A 83 6.76 14.84 -6.33
CA GLY A 83 8.17 14.51 -6.52
C GLY A 83 8.67 13.30 -5.70
N TYR A 84 7.76 12.42 -5.29
CA TYR A 84 8.01 11.14 -4.62
C TYR A 84 7.73 9.97 -5.58
N ALA A 85 8.24 8.78 -5.27
CA ALA A 85 7.93 7.52 -5.94
C ALA A 85 7.40 6.48 -4.94
N LEU A 86 6.85 5.36 -5.43
CA LEU A 86 6.33 4.29 -4.55
C LEU A 86 7.38 3.74 -3.57
N GLY A 87 8.66 3.66 -3.96
CA GLY A 87 9.73 3.23 -3.06
C GLY A 87 10.04 4.22 -1.93
N ASP A 88 9.49 5.43 -1.98
CA ASP A 88 9.64 6.42 -0.91
C ASP A 88 8.60 6.21 0.20
N LEU A 89 7.61 5.33 -0.01
CA LEU A 89 6.73 4.90 1.06
C LEU A 89 7.51 4.20 2.17
N ILE A 90 7.18 4.56 3.40
CA ILE A 90 7.78 4.00 4.63
C ILE A 90 6.74 3.34 5.53
N SER A 91 5.49 3.71 5.39
CA SER A 91 4.41 3.15 6.19
C SER A 91 3.15 3.06 5.35
N MET A 92 2.46 1.94 5.47
CA MET A 92 1.22 1.64 4.79
C MET A 92 0.25 0.94 5.75
N GLN A 93 -0.98 1.44 5.83
CA GLN A 93 -2.09 0.74 6.46
C GLN A 93 -3.13 0.43 5.40
N ALA A 94 -3.45 -0.85 5.22
CA ALA A 94 -4.50 -1.31 4.32
C ALA A 94 -5.70 -1.86 5.12
N LEU A 95 -6.85 -1.23 4.98
CA LEU A 95 -8.10 -1.69 5.55
C LEU A 95 -8.89 -2.43 4.47
N LEU A 96 -9.23 -3.68 4.73
CA LEU A 96 -9.98 -4.52 3.80
C LEU A 96 -11.38 -4.81 4.34
N VAL A 97 -12.38 -4.89 3.47
CA VAL A 97 -13.73 -5.34 3.82
C VAL A 97 -13.92 -6.75 3.27
N GLY A 98 -14.73 -7.54 3.96
CA GLY A 98 -15.12 -8.87 3.50
C GLY A 98 -15.81 -8.82 2.14
N ASP A 99 -15.33 -9.63 1.19
CA ASP A 99 -15.96 -9.74 -0.13
C ASP A 99 -17.16 -10.70 -0.04
N PRO A 100 -18.37 -10.29 -0.45
CA PRO A 100 -19.53 -11.19 -0.50
C PRO A 100 -19.31 -12.43 -1.38
N ALA A 101 -18.43 -12.36 -2.39
CA ALA A 101 -18.05 -13.51 -3.20
C ALA A 101 -17.15 -14.51 -2.47
N LEU A 102 -16.61 -14.12 -1.30
CA LEU A 102 -15.74 -14.93 -0.43
C LEU A 102 -16.38 -15.11 0.95
N ASP A 103 -17.71 -15.26 1.01
CA ASP A 103 -18.46 -15.47 2.25
C ASP A 103 -18.21 -14.40 3.33
N GLY A 104 -17.88 -13.17 2.92
CA GLY A 104 -17.59 -12.06 3.84
C GLY A 104 -16.20 -12.09 4.45
N ALA A 105 -15.28 -12.92 3.93
CA ALA A 105 -13.86 -12.86 4.26
C ALA A 105 -13.14 -11.81 3.41
N ALA A 106 -12.19 -11.09 4.01
CA ALA A 106 -11.32 -10.18 3.26
C ALA A 106 -10.35 -10.97 2.37
N ASP A 107 -10.22 -10.55 1.11
CA ASP A 107 -9.31 -11.17 0.15
C ASP A 107 -7.86 -10.67 0.34
N PHE A 108 -7.21 -11.15 1.40
CA PHE A 108 -5.81 -10.81 1.66
C PHE A 108 -4.86 -11.34 0.58
N GLU A 109 -5.21 -12.46 -0.07
CA GLU A 109 -4.39 -13.04 -1.14
C GLU A 109 -4.46 -12.19 -2.41
N GLY A 110 -5.66 -11.80 -2.84
CA GLY A 110 -5.87 -10.90 -3.98
C GLY A 110 -5.22 -9.54 -3.77
N PHE A 111 -5.27 -9.00 -2.55
CA PHE A 111 -4.49 -7.81 -2.18
C PHE A 111 -2.98 -8.03 -2.37
N SER A 112 -2.43 -9.09 -1.77
CA SER A 112 -0.98 -9.41 -1.85
C SER A 112 -0.52 -9.66 -3.29
N ALA A 113 -1.32 -10.35 -4.11
CA ALA A 113 -1.01 -10.67 -5.49
C ALA A 113 -0.83 -9.42 -6.37
N VAL A 114 -1.55 -8.33 -6.05
CA VAL A 114 -1.38 -7.04 -6.71
C VAL A 114 -0.25 -6.24 -6.07
N TYR A 115 -0.24 -6.14 -4.74
CA TYR A 115 0.79 -5.39 -3.99
C TYR A 115 2.22 -5.82 -4.36
N ASN A 116 2.47 -7.12 -4.48
CA ASN A 116 3.79 -7.68 -4.81
C ASN A 116 4.25 -7.39 -6.25
N ARG A 117 3.42 -6.73 -7.07
CA ARG A 117 3.83 -6.22 -8.39
C ARG A 117 4.47 -4.83 -8.32
N TYR A 118 4.27 -4.12 -7.20
CA TYR A 118 4.72 -2.73 -7.01
C TYR A 118 5.81 -2.59 -5.96
N PHE A 119 5.89 -3.51 -5.00
CA PHE A 119 6.81 -3.48 -3.88
C PHE A 119 7.56 -4.80 -3.75
N GLY A 120 8.83 -4.73 -3.34
CA GLY A 120 9.68 -5.92 -3.19
C GLY A 120 10.03 -6.61 -4.51
N THR A 121 9.91 -5.91 -5.65
CA THR A 121 10.31 -6.43 -6.97
C THR A 121 11.80 -6.17 -7.23
N ALA A 122 12.33 -6.71 -8.34
CA ALA A 122 13.69 -6.40 -8.76
C ALA A 122 13.87 -4.92 -9.12
N GLU A 123 12.87 -4.30 -9.74
CA GLU A 123 12.86 -2.90 -10.17
C GLU A 123 12.59 -1.94 -9.01
N GLN A 124 11.75 -2.35 -8.06
CA GLN A 124 11.45 -1.62 -6.83
C GLN A 124 11.54 -2.57 -5.62
N PRO A 125 12.74 -2.77 -5.05
CA PRO A 125 12.92 -3.71 -3.94
C PRO A 125 12.45 -3.14 -2.59
N ARG A 126 12.13 -1.84 -2.52
CA ARG A 126 11.76 -1.20 -1.26
C ARG A 126 10.33 -1.57 -0.87
N VAL A 127 10.17 -2.03 0.37
CA VAL A 127 8.88 -2.26 1.03
C VAL A 127 8.70 -1.26 2.19
N PRO A 128 7.47 -0.76 2.43
CA PRO A 128 7.15 0.00 3.64
C PRO A 128 6.99 -0.92 4.85
N THR A 129 6.94 -0.34 6.05
CA THR A 129 6.24 -1.00 7.17
C THR A 129 4.77 -1.15 6.79
N ARG A 130 4.12 -2.25 7.16
CA ARG A 130 2.74 -2.50 6.71
C ARG A 130 1.87 -3.19 7.75
N THR A 131 0.68 -2.64 7.93
CA THR A 131 -0.43 -3.31 8.60
C THR A 131 -1.55 -3.54 7.60
N ARG A 132 -2.16 -4.72 7.63
CA ARG A 132 -3.43 -4.97 6.94
C ARG A 132 -4.41 -5.65 7.87
N ALA A 133 -5.68 -5.26 7.80
CA ALA A 133 -6.71 -5.81 8.66
C ALA A 133 -8.06 -5.84 7.94
N GLN A 134 -8.88 -6.84 8.28
CA GLN A 134 -10.29 -6.83 7.91
C GLN A 134 -11.04 -5.89 8.86
N VAL A 135 -11.87 -5.01 8.29
CA VAL A 135 -12.79 -4.12 9.01
C VAL A 135 -14.23 -4.43 8.59
N ILE A 136 -15.19 -4.03 9.42
CA ILE A 136 -16.61 -4.32 9.16
C ILE A 136 -17.16 -3.56 7.95
N ARG A 137 -16.63 -2.37 7.65
CA ARG A 137 -16.97 -1.54 6.48
C ARG A 137 -15.99 -0.38 6.30
N LEU A 138 -15.97 0.17 5.10
CA LEU A 138 -15.40 1.49 4.79
C LEU A 138 -16.51 2.53 4.69
N VAL A 139 -16.14 3.80 4.45
CA VAL A 139 -17.14 4.88 4.36
C VAL A 139 -18.02 4.71 3.11
N PRO A 140 -17.47 4.56 1.90
CA PRO A 140 -18.28 4.32 0.72
C PRO A 140 -18.67 2.84 0.62
N PRO A 141 -19.93 2.53 0.28
CA PRO A 141 -20.34 1.17 -0.02
C PRO A 141 -19.63 0.65 -1.28
N GLY A 142 -19.38 -0.67 -1.32
CA GLY A 142 -18.73 -1.34 -2.45
C GLY A 142 -17.19 -1.28 -2.41
N TRP A 143 -16.62 -0.45 -1.54
CA TRP A 143 -15.19 -0.45 -1.29
C TRP A 143 -14.79 -1.67 -0.46
N LEU A 144 -13.82 -2.42 -0.98
CA LEU A 144 -13.18 -3.57 -0.38
C LEU A 144 -11.78 -3.23 0.13
N VAL A 145 -11.18 -2.12 -0.29
CA VAL A 145 -9.83 -1.71 0.11
C VAL A 145 -9.75 -0.19 0.29
N GLU A 146 -9.12 0.25 1.37
CA GLU A 146 -8.65 1.62 1.57
C GLU A 146 -7.21 1.60 2.11
N ILE A 147 -6.33 2.43 1.54
CA ILE A 147 -4.92 2.50 1.94
C ILE A 147 -4.55 3.91 2.39
N THR A 148 -3.96 4.01 3.58
CA THR A 148 -3.28 5.23 4.07
C THR A 148 -1.77 5.00 4.03
N ALA A 149 -1.00 5.99 3.59
CA ALA A 149 0.44 5.84 3.46
C ALA A 149 1.22 7.11 3.83
N ILE A 150 2.47 6.91 4.26
CA ILE A 150 3.44 7.97 4.52
C ILE A 150 4.66 7.72 3.63
N ALA A 151 5.11 8.77 2.95
CA ALA A 151 6.34 8.78 2.16
C ALA A 151 7.37 9.72 2.77
N VAL A 152 8.66 9.42 2.59
CA VAL A 152 9.75 10.32 2.99
C VAL A 152 10.81 10.42 1.90
N LYS A 153 11.47 11.58 1.86
CA LYS A 153 12.60 11.84 0.96
C LYS A 153 13.72 12.52 1.74
N GLY A 154 14.90 11.92 1.69
CA GLY A 154 16.17 12.50 2.12
C GLY A 154 16.84 13.24 0.98
#